data_AF-A0A0S8JNN7-F1
#
_entry.id   AF-A0A0S8JNN7-F1
#
_cell.length_a   1.000
_cell.length_b   1.000
_cell.length_c   1.000
_cell.angle_alpha   90.00
_cell.angle_beta   90.00
_cell.angle_gamma   90.00
#
_symmetry.space_group_name_H-M   'P 1'
#
loop_
_entity.id
_entity.type
_entity.pdbx_description
1 polymer ?
#
loop_
_entity_poly.entity_id
_entity_poly.type
_entity_poly.pdbx_seq_one_letter_code
_entity_poly.pdbx_strand_id
1 'polypeptide(L)'
;RRLYRDIYELLNPTGIFLNLEHVSSPSVKVQEMFTELFLDCMSDYHESINDTRSMDEIESIYQDPEHKKLHRLEAVEVQCNWLVDIGFSNVDCYLKIFELALFGGTKNQ
;
A
#
# COMPACT_ATOMS: atom_id res chain seq x y z
N ARG A 1 -4.61 11.49 -5.63
CA ARG A 1 -4.46 12.98 -5.60
C ARG A 1 -5.71 13.72 -5.08
N ARG A 2 -6.86 13.72 -5.76
CA ARG A 2 -8.07 14.43 -5.29
C ARG A 2 -8.46 14.04 -3.86
N LEU A 3 -8.55 12.73 -3.58
CA LEU A 3 -8.84 12.21 -2.25
C LEU A 3 -7.89 12.77 -1.17
N TYR A 4 -6.59 12.84 -1.44
CA TYR A 4 -5.62 13.40 -0.48
C TYR A 4 -5.82 14.90 -0.24
N ARG A 5 -6.30 15.65 -1.24
CA ARG A 5 -6.66 17.06 -1.07
C ARG A 5 -7.91 17.20 -0.21
N ASP A 6 -8.94 16.39 -0.49
CA ASP A 6 -10.17 16.39 0.30
C ASP A 6 -9.87 16.05 1.78
N ILE A 7 -8.99 15.07 2.04
CA ILE A 7 -8.51 14.74 3.39
C ILE A 7 -7.77 15.93 4.02
N TYR A 8 -6.84 16.55 3.29
CA TYR A 8 -6.10 17.72 3.80
C TYR A 8 -7.03 18.86 4.20
N GLU A 9 -8.05 19.15 3.39
CA GLU A 9 -9.02 20.21 3.67
C GLU A 9 -9.84 19.91 4.93
N LEU A 10 -10.20 18.64 5.17
CA LEU A 10 -10.96 18.20 6.34
C LEU A 10 -10.14 18.09 7.63
N LEU A 11 -8.81 17.94 7.55
CA LEU A 11 -7.97 17.84 8.74
C LEU A 11 -7.97 19.15 9.54
N ASN A 12 -7.98 19.03 10.86
CA ASN A 12 -7.69 20.15 11.74
C ASN A 12 -6.24 20.63 11.55
N PRO A 13 -5.92 21.90 11.87
CA PRO A 13 -4.53 22.34 12.02
C PRO A 13 -3.75 21.36 12.89
N THR A 14 -2.49 21.10 12.51
CA THR A 14 -1.60 20.08 13.13
C THR A 14 -2.09 18.63 13.08
N GLY A 15 -3.19 18.34 12.38
CA GLY A 15 -3.70 16.99 12.17
C GLY A 15 -2.73 16.11 11.40
N ILE A 16 -2.67 14.83 11.77
CA ILE A 16 -1.80 13.83 11.15
C ILE A 16 -2.62 12.99 10.18
N PHE A 17 -2.09 12.81 8.96
CA PHE A 17 -2.57 11.82 8.01
C PHE A 17 -1.56 10.68 7.91
N LEU A 18 -2.02 9.44 8.02
CA LEU A 18 -1.26 8.24 7.74
C LEU A 18 -2.07 7.33 6.82
N ASN A 19 -1.41 6.79 5.81
CA ASN A 19 -2.00 5.91 4.82
C ASN A 19 -1.20 4.60 4.77
N LEU A 20 -1.87 3.49 5.07
CA LEU A 20 -1.31 2.15 4.92
C LEU A 20 -1.84 1.58 3.61
N GLU A 21 -0.98 1.45 2.60
CA GLU A 21 -1.37 1.16 1.23
C GLU A 21 -0.49 0.10 0.59
N HIS A 22 -1.05 -0.61 -0.39
CA HIS A 22 -0.29 -1.35 -1.39
C HIS A 22 0.25 -0.34 -2.43
N VAL A 23 1.56 -0.28 -2.62
CA VAL A 23 2.26 0.62 -3.54
C VAL A 23 2.97 -0.17 -4.64
N SER A 24 3.26 0.47 -5.77
CA SER A 24 3.92 -0.25 -6.87
C SER A 24 5.35 -0.64 -6.52
N SER A 25 5.78 -1.82 -6.95
CA SER A 25 7.20 -2.19 -6.87
C SER A 25 8.10 -1.29 -7.73
N PRO A 26 9.35 -1.06 -7.29
CA PRO A 26 10.34 -0.31 -8.06
C PRO A 26 10.91 -1.10 -9.26
N SER A 27 10.74 -2.43 -9.28
CA SER A 27 11.14 -3.28 -10.40
C SER A 27 10.39 -4.62 -10.38
N VAL A 28 10.36 -5.31 -11.53
CA VAL A 28 9.78 -6.67 -11.65
C VAL A 28 10.42 -7.62 -10.65
N LYS A 29 11.74 -7.53 -10.43
CA LYS A 29 12.43 -8.44 -9.51
C LYS A 29 11.97 -8.27 -8.06
N VAL A 30 11.70 -7.04 -7.63
CA VAL A 30 11.20 -6.75 -6.28
C VAL A 30 9.73 -7.18 -6.16
N GLN A 31 8.94 -7.04 -7.23
CA GLN A 31 7.57 -7.54 -7.29
C GLN A 31 7.50 -9.06 -7.14
N GLU A 32 8.39 -9.81 -7.79
CA GLU A 32 8.50 -11.26 -7.64
C GLU A 32 8.81 -11.63 -6.18
N MET A 33 9.81 -10.98 -5.57
CA MET A 33 10.17 -11.22 -4.16
C MET A 33 9.01 -10.92 -3.21
N PHE A 34 8.24 -9.86 -3.47
CA PHE A 34 7.04 -9.56 -2.69
C PHE A 34 5.96 -10.62 -2.88
N THR A 35 5.75 -11.07 -4.11
CA THR A 35 4.75 -12.09 -4.44
C THR A 35 5.05 -13.39 -3.70
N GLU A 36 6.32 -13.83 -3.71
CA GLU A 36 6.77 -15.01 -2.97
C GLU A 36 6.47 -14.86 -1.47
N LEU A 37 6.93 -13.77 -0.84
CA LEU A 37 6.67 -13.48 0.57
C LEU A 37 5.16 -13.43 0.89
N PHE A 38 4.36 -12.80 0.03
CA PHE A 38 2.93 -12.64 0.24
C PHE A 38 2.23 -14.00 0.18
N LEU A 39 2.56 -14.85 -0.79
CA LEU A 39 1.99 -16.19 -0.90
C LEU A 39 2.35 -17.05 0.31
N ASP A 40 3.60 -17.00 0.78
CA ASP A 40 4.03 -17.71 2.00
C ASP A 40 3.22 -17.26 3.22
N CYS A 41 3.11 -15.94 3.45
CA CYS A 41 2.32 -15.39 4.56
C CYS A 41 0.83 -15.76 4.47
N MET A 42 0.25 -15.79 3.26
CA MET A 42 -1.13 -16.20 3.05
C MET A 42 -1.33 -17.69 3.37
N SER A 43 -0.38 -18.55 2.99
CA SER A 43 -0.37 -19.97 3.37
C SER A 43 -0.45 -20.14 4.88
N ASP A 44 0.47 -19.52 5.60
CA ASP A 44 0.56 -19.60 7.06
C ASP A 44 -0.72 -19.08 7.72
N TYR A 45 -1.29 -17.99 7.19
CA TYR A 45 -2.55 -17.43 7.68
C TYR A 45 -3.72 -18.40 7.47
N HIS A 46 -3.86 -19.00 6.29
CA HIS A 46 -4.93 -19.96 5.99
C HIS A 46 -4.85 -21.20 6.87
N GLU A 47 -3.65 -21.74 7.09
CA GLU A 47 -3.42 -22.83 8.03
C GLU A 47 -3.87 -22.43 9.45
N SER A 48 -3.52 -21.21 9.90
CA SER A 48 -3.87 -20.73 11.25
C SER A 48 -5.38 -20.61 11.51
N ILE A 49 -6.20 -20.43 10.47
CA ILE A 49 -7.66 -20.30 10.57
C ILE A 49 -8.41 -21.58 10.16
N ASN A 50 -7.69 -22.70 9.93
CA ASN A 50 -8.24 -23.95 9.39
C ASN A 50 -8.96 -23.79 8.04
N ASP A 51 -8.50 -22.86 7.21
CA ASP A 51 -8.95 -22.75 5.84
C ASP A 51 -8.25 -23.82 4.99
N THR A 52 -9.02 -24.50 4.14
CA THR A 52 -8.58 -25.69 3.40
C THR A 52 -8.10 -25.39 1.99
N ARG A 53 -8.08 -24.10 1.61
CA ARG A 53 -7.55 -23.66 0.33
C ARG A 53 -6.08 -24.07 0.17
N SER A 54 -5.79 -24.68 -0.96
CA SER A 54 -4.45 -25.04 -1.40
C SER A 54 -3.66 -23.81 -1.86
N MET A 55 -2.32 -23.95 -1.91
CA MET A 55 -1.44 -22.91 -2.47
C MET A 55 -1.79 -22.51 -3.89
N ASP A 56 -2.13 -23.50 -4.74
CA ASP A 56 -2.53 -23.26 -6.13
C ASP A 56 -3.81 -22.41 -6.22
N GLU A 57 -4.76 -22.60 -5.30
CA GLU A 57 -5.99 -21.79 -5.24
C GLU A 57 -5.69 -20.36 -4.76
N ILE A 58 -4.83 -20.19 -3.77
CA ILE A 58 -4.40 -18.86 -3.27
C ILE A 58 -3.68 -18.10 -4.38
N GLU A 59 -2.75 -18.74 -5.08
CA GLU A 59 -2.02 -18.15 -6.19
C GLU A 59 -2.97 -17.80 -7.35
N SER A 60 -3.88 -18.69 -7.72
CA SER A 60 -4.85 -18.42 -8.79
C SER A 60 -5.72 -17.20 -8.50
N ILE A 61 -6.14 -17.00 -7.24
CA ILE A 61 -6.92 -15.82 -6.83
C ILE A 61 -6.05 -14.56 -6.92
N TYR A 62 -4.82 -14.62 -6.41
CA TYR A 62 -3.91 -13.47 -6.44
C TYR A 62 -3.53 -13.03 -7.86
N GLN A 63 -3.36 -14.01 -8.77
CA GLN A 63 -3.01 -13.78 -10.17
C GLN A 63 -4.20 -13.36 -11.05
N ASP A 64 -5.44 -13.39 -10.51
CA ASP A 64 -6.65 -13.04 -11.27
C ASP A 64 -6.49 -11.64 -11.92
N PRO A 65 -6.58 -11.55 -13.27
CA PRO A 65 -6.50 -10.28 -13.97
C PRO A 65 -7.55 -9.26 -13.53
N GLU A 66 -8.75 -9.68 -13.15
CA GLU A 66 -9.79 -8.77 -12.64
C GLU A 66 -9.41 -8.23 -11.26
N HIS A 67 -8.83 -9.06 -10.39
CA HIS A 67 -8.27 -8.64 -9.12
C HIS A 67 -7.12 -7.62 -9.32
N LYS A 68 -6.19 -7.92 -10.24
CA LYS A 68 -5.08 -7.02 -10.57
C LYS A 68 -5.50 -5.70 -11.21
N LYS A 69 -6.58 -5.69 -12.01
CA LYS A 69 -7.10 -4.46 -12.63
C LYS A 69 -7.61 -3.44 -11.61
N LEU A 70 -8.05 -3.89 -10.43
CA LEU A 70 -8.46 -2.99 -9.35
C LEU A 70 -7.28 -2.23 -8.74
N HIS A 71 -6.05 -2.73 -8.92
CA HIS A 71 -4.84 -2.23 -8.30
C HIS A 71 -4.09 -1.28 -9.23
N ARG A 72 -4.61 -0.07 -9.43
CA ARG A 72 -3.80 1.03 -9.98
C ARG A 72 -2.85 1.53 -8.90
N LEU A 73 -1.75 0.82 -8.73
CA LEU A 73 -0.72 1.14 -7.75
C LEU A 73 0.20 2.25 -8.28
N GLU A 74 0.69 3.08 -7.36
CA GLU A 74 1.70 4.09 -7.64
C GLU A 74 2.85 3.95 -6.64
N ALA A 75 4.05 4.40 -7.02
CA ALA A 75 5.23 4.33 -6.17
C ALA A 75 5.05 5.24 -4.95
N VAL A 76 5.45 4.77 -3.76
CA VAL A 76 5.26 5.52 -2.51
C VAL A 76 5.91 6.90 -2.58
N GLU A 77 7.05 7.03 -3.25
CA GLU A 77 7.78 8.28 -3.42
C GLU A 77 6.95 9.29 -4.24
N VAL A 78 6.25 8.81 -5.27
CA VAL A 78 5.34 9.63 -6.08
C VAL A 78 4.13 10.07 -5.25
N GLN A 79 3.59 9.17 -4.41
CA GLN A 79 2.47 9.50 -3.55
C GLN A 79 2.85 10.50 -2.44
N CYS A 80 4.02 10.33 -1.82
CA CYS A 80 4.61 11.30 -0.89
C CYS A 80 4.78 12.67 -1.54
N ASN A 81 5.30 12.74 -2.77
CA ASN A 81 5.40 14.00 -3.50
C ASN A 81 4.03 14.65 -3.70
N TRP A 82 2.96 13.87 -3.94
CA TRP A 82 1.61 14.44 -4.00
C TRP A 82 1.16 15.05 -2.67
N LEU A 83 1.53 14.45 -1.52
CA LEU A 83 1.22 15.01 -0.21
C LEU A 83 1.96 16.34 0.01
N VAL A 84 3.24 16.41 -0.38
CA VAL A 84 4.02 17.66 -0.36
C VAL A 84 3.36 18.73 -1.24
N ASP A 85 3.01 18.39 -2.48
CA ASP A 85 2.33 19.30 -3.42
C ASP A 85 0.97 19.80 -2.91
N ILE A 86 0.29 19.02 -2.07
CA ILE A 86 -0.99 19.38 -1.46
C ILE A 86 -0.81 20.36 -0.28
N GLY A 87 0.37 20.37 0.35
CA GLY A 87 0.69 21.24 1.48
C GLY A 87 0.84 20.52 2.82
N PHE A 88 0.94 19.19 2.84
CA PHE A 88 1.38 18.45 4.03
C PHE A 88 2.86 18.77 4.32
N SER A 89 3.21 18.85 5.60
CA SER A 89 4.57 18.91 6.11
C SER A 89 4.97 17.59 6.76
N ASN A 90 6.26 17.42 7.08
CA ASN A 90 6.79 16.20 7.70
C ASN A 90 6.44 14.93 6.91
N VAL A 91 6.33 15.05 5.59
CA VAL A 91 5.93 13.93 4.75
C VAL A 91 7.06 12.92 4.68
N ASP A 92 6.75 11.67 5.01
CA ASP A 92 7.70 10.56 4.91
C ASP A 92 6.99 9.22 4.74
N CYS A 93 7.75 8.21 4.33
CA CYS A 93 7.38 6.80 4.39
C CYS A 93 7.95 6.18 5.68
N TYR A 94 7.12 6.12 6.73
CA TYR A 94 7.54 5.66 8.05
C TYR A 94 7.77 4.14 8.15
N LEU A 95 7.13 3.35 7.27
CA LEU A 95 7.38 1.92 7.16
C LEU A 95 7.21 1.48 5.70
N LYS A 96 8.12 0.66 5.20
CA LYS A 96 7.99 0.00 3.90
C LYS A 96 8.47 -1.44 3.98
N ILE A 97 7.58 -2.37 3.64
CA ILE A 97 7.87 -3.79 3.49
C ILE A 97 7.49 -4.14 2.05
N PHE A 98 8.48 -4.11 1.15
CA PHE A 98 8.29 -4.29 -0.29
C PHE A 98 7.21 -3.37 -0.87
N GLU A 99 6.03 -3.91 -1.22
CA GLU A 99 4.90 -3.22 -1.80
C GLU A 99 3.87 -2.76 -0.75
N LEU A 100 4.09 -3.00 0.55
CA LEU A 100 3.27 -2.44 1.62
C LEU A 100 3.98 -1.23 2.22
N ALA A 101 3.31 -0.08 2.28
CA ALA A 101 3.87 1.15 2.82
C ALA A 101 2.92 1.87 3.77
N LEU A 102 3.45 2.34 4.90
CA LEU A 102 2.82 3.33 5.77
C LEU A 102 3.51 4.68 5.55
N PHE A 103 2.80 5.62 4.96
CA PHE A 103 3.32 6.95 4.65
C PHE A 103 2.28 8.02 4.96
N GLY A 104 2.73 9.26 5.13
CA GLY A 104 1.83 10.34 5.51
C GLY A 104 2.57 11.60 5.88
N GLY A 105 1.87 12.51 6.54
CA GLY A 105 2.41 13.80 6.97
C GLY A 105 1.42 14.58 7.82
N THR A 106 1.78 15.81 8.17
CA THR A 106 1.01 16.68 9.05
C THR A 106 0.45 17.88 8.31
N LYS A 107 -0.77 18.30 8.65
CA LYS A 107 -1.29 19.60 8.20
C LYS A 107 -0.60 20.71 8.98
N ASN A 108 -0.16 21.76 8.26
CA ASN A 108 0.41 22.95 8.89
C ASN A 108 -0.66 23.69 9.73
N GLN A 109 -0.22 24.68 10.51
CA GLN A 109 -1.14 25.56 11.24
C GLN A 109 -2.05 26.35 10.30
#